data_AF-A0ABD0NAA7-F1
#
_entry.id   AF-A0ABD0NAA7-F1
#
_cell.length_a   1.000
_cell.length_b   1.000
_cell.length_c   1.000
_cell.angle_alpha   90.00
_cell.angle_beta   90.00
_cell.angle_gamma   90.00
#
_symmetry.space_group_name_H-M   'P 1'
#
loop_
_entity.id
_entity.type
_entity.pdbx_description
1 polymer ?
#
loop_
_entity_poly.entity_id
_entity_poly.type
_entity_poly.pdbx_seq_one_letter_code
_entity_poly.pdbx_strand_id
1 'polypeptide(L)'
;WWQLFPQCVEPAQIGERCEVNQCRDYCQNGGTCSPSRTGAPTCRCQTGFTGPKCNLHVCSNYCQNGGNCTVNQGNQPTCRCPKDFLGDQCQYSHCEDYCKNGGTCMEMMNGTKQCQCPELYFGPQCEMYKCEYCGTG
;
A
#
# COMPACT_ATOMS: atom_id res chain seq x y z
N TRP A 1 -44.42 -13.36 29.26
CA TRP A 1 -45.16 -12.59 28.24
C TRP A 1 -44.13 -11.88 27.39
N TRP A 2 -43.79 -12.46 26.23
CA TRP A 2 -42.72 -11.99 25.36
C TRP A 2 -43.15 -10.67 24.71
N GLN A 3 -42.57 -9.55 25.16
CA GLN A 3 -42.78 -8.28 24.48
C GLN A 3 -42.12 -8.37 23.11
N LEU A 4 -42.94 -8.45 22.06
CA LEU A 4 -42.55 -8.11 20.71
C LEU A 4 -42.18 -6.62 20.73
N PHE A 5 -40.90 -6.31 20.87
CA PHE A 5 -40.39 -4.99 20.57
C PHE A 5 -40.82 -4.66 19.13
N PRO A 6 -41.54 -3.56 18.87
CA PRO A 6 -41.90 -3.19 17.52
C PRO A 6 -40.60 -2.97 16.76
N GLN A 7 -40.30 -3.86 15.82
CA GLN A 7 -39.12 -3.74 14.98
C GLN A 7 -39.31 -2.51 14.10
N CYS A 8 -38.28 -1.69 13.96
CA CYS A 8 -38.33 -0.53 13.07
C CYS A 8 -38.70 -0.98 11.65
N VAL A 9 -39.63 -0.27 11.03
CA VAL A 9 -40.17 -0.60 9.70
C VAL A 9 -39.08 -0.43 8.63
N GLU A 10 -38.23 0.60 8.77
CA GLU A 10 -37.07 0.80 7.90
C GLU A 10 -35.81 0.17 8.49
N PRO A 11 -35.01 -0.54 7.66
CA PRO A 11 -33.82 -1.23 8.15
C PRO A 11 -32.71 -0.28 8.62
N ALA A 12 -32.73 0.99 8.19
CA ALA A 12 -31.77 2.02 8.61
C ALA A 12 -32.08 2.66 9.97
N GLN A 13 -33.27 2.44 10.52
CA GLN A 13 -33.70 3.07 11.76
C GLN A 13 -33.47 2.13 12.96
N ILE A 14 -32.93 2.67 14.04
CA ILE A 14 -32.78 2.00 15.34
C ILE A 14 -33.15 2.92 16.50
N GLY A 15 -33.15 2.35 17.71
CA GLY A 15 -33.66 2.97 18.92
C GLY A 15 -35.02 2.40 19.30
N GLU A 16 -35.43 2.59 20.56
CA GLU A 16 -36.75 2.13 21.02
C GLU A 16 -37.90 2.83 20.30
N ARG A 17 -37.63 3.99 19.68
CA ARG A 17 -38.59 4.81 18.94
C ARG A 17 -38.21 5.00 17.47
N CYS A 18 -37.23 4.23 16.95
CA CYS A 18 -36.77 4.30 15.56
C CYS A 18 -36.28 5.69 15.11
N GLU A 19 -35.72 6.47 16.04
CA GLU A 19 -35.31 7.86 15.86
C GLU A 19 -33.89 8.02 15.30
N VAL A 20 -33.08 6.98 15.35
CA VAL A 20 -31.68 7.02 14.91
C VAL A 20 -31.54 6.39 13.53
N ASN A 21 -31.16 7.19 12.53
CA ASN A 21 -30.76 6.68 11.22
C ASN A 21 -29.28 6.27 11.25
N GLN A 22 -29.02 4.96 11.21
CA GLN A 22 -27.68 4.38 11.21
C GLN A 22 -26.79 4.87 10.05
N CYS A 23 -27.39 5.18 8.89
CA CYS A 23 -26.66 5.53 7.68
C CYS A 23 -26.35 7.02 7.56
N ARG A 24 -26.93 7.86 8.43
CA ARG A 24 -26.67 9.29 8.42
C ARG A 24 -25.21 9.54 8.79
N ASP A 25 -24.46 10.14 7.85
CA ASP A 25 -23.05 10.53 7.97
C ASP A 25 -22.09 9.38 8.35
N TYR A 26 -22.54 8.13 8.24
CA TYR A 26 -21.75 6.97 8.65
C TYR A 26 -20.69 6.59 7.61
N CYS A 27 -21.06 6.54 6.33
CA CYS A 27 -20.14 6.32 5.23
C CYS A 27 -19.63 7.65 4.70
N GLN A 28 -18.31 7.79 4.62
CA GLN A 28 -17.65 8.99 4.12
C GLN A 28 -17.34 8.87 2.62
N ASN A 29 -16.89 9.98 2.01
CA ASN A 29 -16.36 10.01 0.64
C ASN A 29 -17.29 9.38 -0.42
N GLY A 30 -18.59 9.60 -0.29
CA GLY A 30 -19.59 9.11 -1.24
C GLY A 30 -19.86 7.60 -1.19
N GLY A 31 -19.44 6.93 -0.11
CA GLY A 31 -19.74 5.51 0.12
C GLY A 31 -21.24 5.24 0.25
N THR A 32 -21.70 4.09 -0.24
CA THR A 32 -23.09 3.65 -0.11
C THR A 32 -23.27 2.89 1.21
N CYS A 33 -24.21 3.32 2.04
CA CYS A 33 -24.52 2.66 3.30
C CYS A 33 -25.54 1.53 3.14
N SER A 34 -25.24 0.38 3.74
CA SER A 34 -26.16 -0.75 3.91
C SER A 34 -26.44 -0.93 5.40
N PRO A 35 -27.67 -0.63 5.86
CA PRO A 35 -28.00 -0.69 7.28
C PRO A 35 -28.13 -2.13 7.80
N SER A 36 -27.98 -2.31 9.12
CA SER A 36 -28.04 -3.63 9.78
C SER A 36 -29.04 -3.63 10.94
N ARG A 37 -29.92 -4.63 10.99
CA ARG A 37 -30.94 -4.75 12.05
C ARG A 37 -30.37 -5.13 13.42
N THR A 38 -29.25 -5.85 13.43
CA THR A 38 -28.70 -6.45 14.65
C THR A 38 -27.28 -5.99 14.97
N GLY A 39 -26.72 -5.07 14.18
CA GLY A 39 -25.34 -4.62 14.34
C GLY A 39 -25.08 -3.28 13.66
N ALA A 40 -23.80 -3.00 13.43
CA ALA A 40 -23.38 -1.76 12.76
C ALA A 40 -23.69 -1.81 11.25
N PRO A 41 -23.99 -0.66 10.63
CA PRO A 41 -24.12 -0.57 9.18
C PRO A 41 -22.78 -0.82 8.49
N THR A 42 -22.84 -1.24 7.22
CA THR A 42 -21.67 -1.47 6.38
C THR A 42 -21.61 -0.46 5.23
N CYS A 43 -20.41 -0.14 4.77
CA CYS A 43 -20.20 0.80 3.67
C CYS A 43 -19.61 0.11 2.46
N ARG A 44 -20.18 0.39 1.28
CA ARG A 44 -19.56 0.10 -0.01
C ARG A 44 -18.86 1.36 -0.51
N CYS A 45 -17.53 1.33 -0.56
CA CYS A 45 -16.73 2.50 -0.90
C CYS A 45 -16.70 2.78 -2.41
N GLN A 46 -16.55 4.07 -2.74
CA GLN A 46 -16.21 4.50 -4.09
C GLN A 46 -14.75 4.16 -4.41
N THR A 47 -14.44 4.06 -5.70
CA THR A 47 -13.06 3.89 -6.18
C THR A 47 -12.16 5.01 -5.63
N GLY A 48 -11.00 4.65 -5.11
CA GLY A 48 -10.05 5.53 -4.43
C GLY A 48 -10.15 5.51 -2.90
N PHE A 49 -11.19 4.88 -2.32
CA PHE A 49 -11.43 4.86 -0.87
C PHE A 49 -11.56 3.45 -0.30
N THR A 50 -11.21 3.31 0.98
CA THR A 50 -11.25 2.05 1.73
C THR A 50 -11.50 2.30 3.23
N GLY A 51 -11.53 1.22 4.00
CA GLY A 51 -11.81 1.20 5.43
C GLY A 51 -13.30 1.05 5.75
N PRO A 52 -13.64 0.75 7.02
CA PRO A 52 -15.02 0.41 7.42
C PRO A 52 -16.05 1.50 7.13
N LYS A 53 -15.61 2.76 7.10
CA LYS A 53 -16.43 3.95 6.83
C LYS A 53 -16.02 4.68 5.55
N CYS A 54 -15.22 4.05 4.70
CA CYS A 54 -14.67 4.67 3.48
C CYS A 54 -13.89 5.97 3.73
N ASN A 55 -13.25 6.07 4.90
CA ASN A 55 -12.54 7.26 5.37
C ASN A 55 -11.04 7.26 5.05
N LEU A 56 -10.53 6.17 4.47
CA LEU A 56 -9.12 6.04 4.11
C LEU A 56 -8.97 6.14 2.59
N HIS A 57 -7.96 6.86 2.12
CA HIS A 57 -7.61 6.84 0.70
C HIS A 57 -6.77 5.60 0.40
N VAL A 58 -7.09 4.91 -0.69
CA VAL A 58 -6.38 3.70 -1.12
C VAL A 58 -4.90 3.98 -1.41
N CYS A 59 -4.59 5.17 -1.91
CA CYS A 59 -3.23 5.60 -2.21
C CYS A 59 -2.45 6.16 -1.01
N SER A 60 -3.07 6.34 0.16
CA SER A 60 -2.36 6.85 1.34
C SER A 60 -1.25 5.88 1.75
N ASN A 61 0.00 6.34 1.66
CA ASN A 61 1.20 5.58 2.01
C ASN A 61 1.39 4.26 1.25
N TYR A 62 0.68 4.05 0.14
CA TYR A 62 0.84 2.83 -0.66
C TYR A 62 2.13 2.90 -1.50
N CYS A 63 2.35 4.03 -2.19
CA CYS A 63 3.60 4.27 -2.90
C CYS A 63 4.60 4.97 -1.99
N GLN A 64 5.79 4.39 -1.89
CA GLN A 64 6.92 4.95 -1.16
C GLN A 64 7.74 5.85 -2.08
N ASN A 65 8.70 6.57 -1.49
CA ASN A 65 9.75 7.28 -2.21
C ASN A 65 9.26 8.22 -3.33
N GLY A 66 8.11 8.87 -3.11
CA GLY A 66 7.54 9.82 -4.08
C GLY A 66 6.89 9.18 -5.31
N GLY A 67 6.59 7.87 -5.27
CA GLY A 67 5.85 7.21 -6.33
C GLY A 67 4.46 7.81 -6.56
N ASN A 68 4.09 7.97 -7.84
CA ASN A 68 2.76 8.45 -8.20
C ASN A 68 1.75 7.29 -8.16
N CYS A 69 0.77 7.40 -7.27
CA CYS A 69 -0.25 6.38 -7.08
C CYS A 69 -1.46 6.61 -7.98
N THR A 70 -1.92 5.55 -8.64
CA THR A 70 -3.17 5.52 -9.41
C THR A 70 -4.02 4.35 -8.95
N VAL A 71 -5.34 4.44 -9.12
CA VAL A 71 -6.28 3.39 -8.71
C VAL A 71 -7.09 2.93 -9.92
N ASN A 72 -7.16 1.62 -10.14
CA ASN A 72 -7.95 1.05 -11.23
C ASN A 72 -9.45 0.92 -10.87
N GLN A 73 -10.27 0.47 -11.81
CA GLN A 73 -11.72 0.29 -11.59
C GLN A 73 -12.05 -0.72 -10.47
N GLY A 74 -11.18 -1.71 -10.24
CA GLY A 74 -11.30 -2.69 -9.15
C GLY A 74 -10.86 -2.16 -7.78
N ASN A 75 -10.58 -0.86 -7.66
CA ASN A 75 -10.06 -0.21 -6.45
C ASN A 75 -8.66 -0.70 -6.03
N GLN A 76 -7.90 -1.27 -6.97
CA GLN A 76 -6.52 -1.69 -6.74
C GLN A 76 -5.56 -0.51 -7.00
N PRO A 77 -4.70 -0.14 -6.05
CA PRO A 77 -3.67 0.86 -6.28
C PRO A 77 -2.52 0.30 -7.13
N THR A 78 -1.85 1.19 -7.84
CA THR A 78 -0.63 0.91 -8.61
C THR A 78 0.30 2.11 -8.57
N CYS A 79 1.59 1.86 -8.42
CA CYS A 79 2.60 2.92 -8.34
C CYS A 79 3.36 3.07 -9.65
N ARG A 80 3.54 4.33 -10.07
CA ARG A 80 4.56 4.71 -11.03
C ARG A 80 5.75 5.28 -10.28
N CYS A 81 6.85 4.55 -10.28
CA CYS A 81 8.05 4.92 -9.54
C CYS A 81 8.86 6.03 -10.24
N PRO A 82 9.53 6.91 -9.47
CA PRO A 82 10.58 7.77 -10.00
C PRO A 82 11.74 6.94 -10.52
N LYS A 83 12.63 7.56 -11.31
CA LYS A 83 13.76 6.89 -11.97
C LYS A 83 14.62 6.08 -11.00
N ASP A 84 14.82 6.59 -9.78
CA ASP A 84 15.74 5.99 -8.81
C ASP A 84 15.06 4.98 -7.86
N PHE A 85 13.84 4.52 -8.14
CA PHE A 85 13.13 3.57 -7.29
C PHE A 85 12.42 2.47 -8.09
N LEU A 86 12.23 1.32 -7.45
CA LEU A 86 11.65 0.11 -8.04
C LEU A 86 10.85 -0.71 -7.02
N GLY A 87 10.15 -1.72 -7.53
CA GLY A 87 9.18 -2.52 -6.79
C GLY A 87 7.75 -1.98 -6.95
N ASP A 88 6.75 -2.80 -6.62
CA ASP A 88 5.34 -2.47 -6.82
C ASP A 88 4.88 -1.25 -6.00
N GLN A 89 5.58 -0.96 -4.91
CA GLN A 89 5.37 0.19 -4.03
C GLN A 89 6.51 1.21 -4.10
N CYS A 90 7.45 1.07 -5.05
CA CYS A 90 8.64 1.92 -5.13
C CYS A 90 9.50 1.88 -3.86
N GLN A 91 9.47 0.75 -3.13
CA GLN A 91 10.09 0.60 -1.81
C GLN A 91 11.61 0.39 -1.86
N TYR A 92 12.16 0.06 -3.03
CA TYR A 92 13.58 -0.18 -3.21
C TYR A 92 14.19 0.97 -3.99
N SER A 93 15.28 1.57 -3.52
CA SER A 93 16.04 2.47 -4.39
C SER A 93 16.83 1.67 -5.43
N HIS A 94 17.12 2.31 -6.56
CA HIS A 94 17.75 1.68 -7.73
C HIS A 94 19.12 1.09 -7.39
N CYS A 95 19.80 1.62 -6.38
CA CYS A 95 21.16 1.26 -6.01
C CYS A 95 21.37 1.05 -4.51
N GLU A 96 20.36 1.14 -3.63
CA GLU A 96 20.54 0.65 -2.24
C GLU A 96 20.87 -0.82 -2.27
N ASP A 97 21.89 -1.18 -1.47
CA ASP A 97 22.30 -2.55 -1.21
C ASP A 97 22.66 -3.41 -2.43
N TYR A 98 22.62 -2.87 -3.65
CA TYR A 98 23.00 -3.61 -4.86
C TYR A 98 24.51 -3.83 -4.92
N CYS A 99 25.29 -2.77 -4.67
CA CYS A 99 26.74 -2.86 -4.53
C CYS A 99 27.11 -2.96 -3.05
N LYS A 100 27.79 -4.03 -2.68
CA LYS A 100 28.27 -4.29 -1.32
C LYS A 100 29.61 -3.60 -1.06
N ASN A 101 29.99 -3.56 0.21
CA ASN A 101 31.32 -3.17 0.67
C ASN A 101 31.78 -1.78 0.17
N GLY A 102 30.85 -0.82 0.02
CA GLY A 102 31.16 0.53 -0.45
C GLY A 102 31.32 0.67 -1.98
N GLY A 103 30.86 -0.32 -2.76
CA GLY A 103 30.84 -0.22 -4.22
C GLY A 103 29.92 0.89 -4.74
N THR A 104 30.35 1.56 -5.81
CA THR A 104 29.56 2.60 -6.48
C THR A 104 28.70 1.98 -7.58
N CYS A 105 27.39 2.17 -7.51
CA CYS A 105 26.45 1.66 -8.49
C CYS A 105 26.33 2.61 -9.69
N MET A 106 26.46 2.07 -10.90
CA MET A 106 26.32 2.80 -12.16
C MET A 106 25.22 2.17 -13.02
N GLU A 107 24.42 3.03 -13.65
CA GLU A 107 23.37 2.62 -14.58
C GLU A 107 23.89 2.65 -16.02
N MET A 108 23.72 1.54 -16.74
CA MET A 108 24.12 1.40 -18.13
C MET A 108 22.98 1.79 -19.09
N MET A 109 23.32 2.16 -20.32
CA MET A 109 22.34 2.58 -21.34
C MET A 109 21.29 1.50 -21.68
N ASN A 110 21.58 0.23 -21.40
CA ASN A 110 20.66 -0.89 -21.59
C ASN A 110 19.77 -1.18 -20.36
N GLY A 111 19.80 -0.33 -19.33
CA GLY A 111 19.06 -0.52 -18.07
C GLY A 111 19.68 -1.53 -17.10
N THR A 112 20.85 -2.09 -17.41
CA THR A 112 21.59 -2.94 -16.46
C THR A 112 22.36 -2.10 -15.45
N LYS A 113 22.60 -2.68 -14.27
CA LYS A 113 23.38 -2.06 -13.20
C LYS A 113 24.78 -2.67 -13.20
N GLN A 114 25.80 -1.85 -12.99
CA GLN A 114 27.16 -2.32 -12.77
C GLN A 114 27.73 -1.70 -11.49
N CYS A 115 28.42 -2.51 -10.70
CA CYS A 115 29.14 -2.03 -9.53
C CYS A 115 30.59 -1.73 -9.87
N GLN A 116 31.05 -0.53 -9.52
CA GLN A 116 32.47 -0.22 -9.42
C GLN A 116 32.95 -0.56 -8.01
N CYS A 117 33.78 -1.60 -7.92
CA CYS A 117 34.25 -2.11 -6.63
C CYS A 117 35.45 -1.33 -6.09
N PRO A 118 35.54 -1.15 -4.76
CA PRO A 118 36.75 -0.66 -4.12
C PRO A 118 37.92 -1.63 -4.31
N GLU A 119 39.14 -1.14 -4.05
CA GLU A 119 40.38 -1.85 -4.37
C GLU A 119 40.44 -3.29 -3.85
N LEU A 120 39.87 -3.56 -2.68
CA LEU A 120 39.92 -4.87 -2.02
C LEU A 120 38.76 -5.81 -2.34
N TYR A 121 37.78 -5.37 -3.13
CA TYR A 121 36.58 -6.16 -3.44
C TYR A 121 36.43 -6.43 -4.94
N PHE A 122 35.73 -7.50 -5.29
CA PHE A 122 35.40 -7.88 -6.66
C PHE A 122 34.10 -8.69 -6.70
N GLY A 123 33.70 -9.11 -7.90
CA GLY A 123 32.40 -9.73 -8.17
C GLY A 123 31.40 -8.72 -8.74
N PRO A 124 30.28 -9.21 -9.31
CA PRO A 124 29.26 -8.35 -9.91
C PRO A 124 28.63 -7.35 -8.93
N GLN A 125 28.66 -7.65 -7.62
CA GLN A 125 28.11 -6.81 -6.55
C GLN A 125 29.18 -6.37 -5.54
N CYS A 126 30.47 -6.55 -5.82
CA CYS A 126 31.57 -6.26 -4.89
C CYS A 126 31.51 -7.07 -3.59
N GLU A 127 30.95 -8.27 -3.65
CA GLU A 127 30.71 -9.16 -2.53
C GLU A 127 31.94 -10.00 -2.15
N MET A 128 32.90 -10.16 -3.06
CA MET A 128 34.08 -11.00 -2.86
C MET A 128 35.29 -10.18 -2.40
N TYR A 129 36.01 -10.65 -1.38
CA TYR A 129 37.25 -10.01 -0.90
C TYR A 129 38.48 -10.60 -1.60
N LYS A 130 39.37 -9.75 -2.11
CA LYS A 130 40.52 -10.21 -2.91
C LYS A 130 41.55 -11.00 -2.10
N CYS A 131 41.83 -10.60 -0.85
CA CYS A 131 42.91 -11.24 -0.09
C CYS A 131 42.56 -12.65 0.42
N GLU A 132 41.29 -13.07 0.36
CA GLU A 132 40.88 -14.43 0.70
C GLU A 132 41.27 -15.44 -0.39
N TYR A 133 41.48 -14.97 -1.63
CA TYR A 133 41.89 -15.79 -2.78
C TYR A 133 43.39 -15.73 -3.10
N CYS A 134 44.16 -14.90 -2.40
CA CYS A 134 45.62 -14.75 -2.64
C CYS A 134 46.48 -15.79 -1.90
N GLY A 135 45.88 -16.80 -1.27
CA GLY A 135 46.55 -17.74 -0.36
C GLY A 135 47.10 -19.03 -0.97
N THR A 136 46.89 -19.31 -2.26
CA THR A 136 47.50 -20.46 -2.93
C THR A 136 48.13 -20.03 -4.25
N GLY A 137 49.19 -19.23 -4.14
CA GLY A 137 50.20 -19.12 -5.20
C GLY A 137 51.02 -20.40 -5.32
#